data_AF-A0A452YXM7-F1
#
_entry.id   AF-A0A452YXM7-F1
#
_cell.length_a   1.000
_cell.length_b   1.000
_cell.length_c   1.000
_cell.angle_alpha   90.00
_cell.angle_beta   90.00
_cell.angle_gamma   90.00
#
_symmetry.space_group_name_H-M   'P 1'
#
loop_
_entity.id
_entity.type
_entity.pdbx_description
1 polymer ?
#
loop_
_entity_poly.entity_id
_entity_poly.type
_entity_poly.pdbx_seq_one_letter_code
_entity_poly.pdbx_strand_id
1 'polypeptide(L)'
;LRSAGEASQRSTREDWAEWMRHFSIALLKESPSPALRTCARLAQLQPSVGRELFAAGFASCWAQMTESSQEQLVRSLKTAFSSQNIPPEILATLLNLAEFMEHDEKPLPIDTRLLGALAEKCRAYAKALHYKEMEFEAVCSKKMGANPVTVVESLIHINNQLHQHEAAIGILTYSQQHLEVQLKESWYEKLHRWDEALRAYTMKSSQASGPLQHSQNLDATLG
;
A
#
# COMPACT_ATOMS: atom_id res chain seq x y z
N LEU A 1 -25.87 -11.33 -1.47
CA LEU A 1 -24.51 -10.72 -1.43
C LEU A 1 -24.44 -9.39 -0.68
N ARG A 2 -25.28 -8.39 -0.99
CA ARG A 2 -25.23 -7.04 -0.39
C ARG A 2 -25.11 -7.03 1.15
N SER A 3 -26.07 -7.64 1.85
CA SER A 3 -26.05 -7.72 3.32
C SER A 3 -24.84 -8.50 3.90
N ALA A 4 -24.35 -9.51 3.18
CA ALA A 4 -23.20 -10.30 3.64
C ALA A 4 -21.87 -9.55 3.50
N GLY A 5 -21.77 -8.62 2.54
CA GLY A 5 -20.59 -7.77 2.34
C GLY A 5 -20.52 -6.58 3.30
N GLU A 6 -21.58 -6.27 4.05
CA GLU A 6 -21.65 -5.10 4.94
C GLU A 6 -20.66 -5.22 6.12
N ALA A 7 -19.62 -4.41 6.05
CA ALA A 7 -18.56 -4.32 7.06
C ALA A 7 -18.87 -3.32 8.19
N SER A 8 -20.00 -2.60 8.12
CA SER A 8 -20.40 -1.68 9.19
C SER A 8 -20.73 -2.44 10.48
N GLN A 9 -20.33 -1.88 11.63
CA GLN A 9 -20.58 -2.39 12.99
C GLN A 9 -19.73 -3.59 13.46
N ARG A 10 -18.51 -3.78 12.90
CA ARG A 10 -17.57 -4.80 13.39
C ARG A 10 -16.54 -4.18 14.33
N SER A 11 -16.55 -4.59 15.60
CA SER A 11 -15.66 -4.01 16.63
C SER A 11 -14.62 -4.99 17.15
N THR A 12 -14.94 -6.29 17.19
CA THR A 12 -14.07 -7.35 17.74
C THR A 12 -13.42 -8.21 16.65
N ARG A 13 -12.38 -8.98 17.00
CA ARG A 13 -11.71 -9.92 16.08
C ARG A 13 -12.69 -11.00 15.61
N GLU A 14 -13.54 -11.46 16.50
CA GLU A 14 -14.56 -12.48 16.28
C GLU A 14 -15.62 -11.97 15.29
N ASP A 15 -16.07 -10.72 15.43
CA ASP A 15 -17.01 -10.10 14.47
C ASP A 15 -16.45 -10.08 13.06
N TRP A 16 -15.18 -9.75 12.92
CA TRP A 16 -14.49 -9.70 11.63
C TRP A 16 -14.31 -11.10 11.04
N ALA A 17 -13.94 -12.09 11.86
CA ALA A 17 -13.82 -13.48 11.42
C ALA A 17 -15.18 -14.02 10.93
N GLU A 18 -16.25 -13.71 11.65
CA GLU A 18 -17.60 -14.13 11.31
C GLU A 18 -18.12 -13.42 10.06
N TRP A 19 -17.85 -12.13 9.90
CA TRP A 19 -18.13 -11.39 8.67
C TRP A 19 -17.43 -12.03 7.47
N MET A 20 -16.13 -12.30 7.57
CA MET A 20 -15.35 -12.91 6.49
C MET A 20 -15.89 -14.29 6.13
N ARG A 21 -16.25 -15.11 7.13
CA ARG A 21 -16.84 -16.44 6.94
C ARG A 21 -18.18 -16.36 6.22
N HIS A 22 -19.08 -15.52 6.71
CA HIS A 22 -20.40 -15.33 6.09
C HIS A 22 -20.30 -14.79 4.67
N PHE A 23 -19.42 -13.82 4.44
CA PHE A 23 -19.23 -13.25 3.12
C PHE A 23 -18.69 -14.29 2.12
N SER A 24 -17.69 -15.07 2.53
CA SER A 24 -17.13 -16.16 1.71
C SER A 24 -18.19 -17.20 1.35
N ILE A 25 -18.99 -17.66 2.31
CA ILE A 25 -20.04 -18.65 2.07
C ILE A 25 -21.13 -18.07 1.14
N ALA A 26 -21.52 -16.81 1.36
CA ALA A 26 -22.51 -16.15 0.51
C ALA A 26 -22.02 -16.05 -0.94
N LEU A 27 -20.75 -15.70 -1.16
CA LEU A 27 -20.14 -15.68 -2.50
C LEU A 27 -20.15 -17.06 -3.16
N LEU A 28 -19.80 -18.12 -2.41
CA LEU A 28 -19.80 -19.48 -2.95
C LEU A 28 -21.21 -19.93 -3.33
N LYS A 29 -22.23 -19.64 -2.51
CA LYS A 29 -23.63 -20.01 -2.80
C LYS A 29 -24.21 -19.30 -4.02
N GLU A 30 -23.90 -18.02 -4.16
CA GLU A 30 -24.42 -17.16 -5.24
C GLU A 30 -23.55 -17.24 -6.50
N SER A 31 -22.43 -17.96 -6.46
CA SER A 31 -21.52 -18.07 -7.61
C SER A 31 -22.22 -18.72 -8.80
N PRO A 32 -22.06 -18.19 -10.02
CA PRO A 32 -22.55 -18.85 -11.23
C PRO A 32 -21.82 -20.16 -11.56
N SER A 33 -20.62 -20.38 -11.01
CA SER A 33 -19.87 -21.63 -11.20
C SER A 33 -20.45 -22.78 -10.36
N PRO A 34 -20.90 -23.89 -10.96
CA PRO A 34 -21.39 -25.05 -10.21
C PRO A 34 -20.34 -25.62 -9.24
N ALA A 35 -19.07 -25.63 -9.64
CA ALA A 35 -17.98 -26.14 -8.81
C ALA A 35 -17.83 -25.34 -7.51
N LEU A 36 -17.89 -24.00 -7.59
CA LEU A 36 -17.80 -23.12 -6.42
C LEU A 36 -19.04 -23.27 -5.51
N ARG A 37 -20.24 -23.43 -6.09
CA ARG A 37 -21.45 -23.68 -5.31
C ARG A 37 -21.38 -24.97 -4.50
N THR A 38 -20.85 -26.04 -5.07
CA THR A 38 -20.68 -27.33 -4.36
C THR A 38 -19.73 -27.18 -3.16
N CYS A 39 -18.71 -26.33 -3.27
CA CYS A 39 -17.80 -26.03 -2.17
C CYS A 39 -18.44 -25.23 -1.01
N ALA A 40 -19.63 -24.63 -1.19
CA ALA A 40 -20.25 -23.82 -0.14
C ALA A 40 -20.54 -24.62 1.14
N ARG A 41 -20.97 -25.89 1.02
CA ARG A 41 -21.19 -26.77 2.19
C ARG A 41 -19.88 -27.15 2.85
N LEU A 42 -18.83 -27.37 2.07
CA LEU A 42 -17.50 -27.65 2.61
C LEU A 42 -16.93 -26.43 3.35
N ALA A 43 -17.08 -25.22 2.80
CA ALA A 43 -16.68 -23.98 3.45
C ALA A 43 -17.45 -23.69 4.75
N GLN A 44 -18.69 -24.18 4.90
CA GLN A 44 -19.44 -24.12 6.16
C GLN A 44 -18.83 -25.01 7.25
N LEU A 45 -18.32 -26.18 6.88
CA LEU A 45 -17.70 -27.14 7.80
C LEU A 45 -16.23 -26.79 8.09
N GLN A 46 -15.53 -26.26 7.09
CA GLN A 46 -14.11 -25.93 7.13
C GLN A 46 -13.88 -24.48 6.66
N PRO A 47 -13.79 -23.51 7.58
CA PRO A 47 -13.67 -22.08 7.23
C PRO A 47 -12.45 -21.73 6.37
N SER A 48 -11.36 -22.51 6.43
CA SER A 48 -10.17 -22.28 5.59
C SER A 48 -10.48 -22.39 4.11
N VAL A 49 -11.35 -23.31 3.71
CA VAL A 49 -11.79 -23.49 2.31
C VAL A 49 -12.52 -22.25 1.80
N GLY A 50 -13.37 -21.64 2.65
CA GLY A 50 -14.04 -20.40 2.31
C GLY A 50 -13.06 -19.25 2.04
N ARG A 51 -11.99 -19.16 2.84
CA ARG A 51 -10.94 -18.15 2.69
C ARG A 51 -10.10 -18.35 1.42
N GLU A 52 -9.73 -19.59 1.10
CA GLU A 52 -8.96 -19.92 -0.10
C GLU A 52 -9.75 -19.68 -1.38
N LEU A 53 -11.04 -20.01 -1.39
CA LEU A 53 -11.91 -19.81 -2.55
C LEU A 53 -12.52 -18.41 -2.62
N PHE A 54 -12.20 -17.52 -1.67
CA PHE A 54 -12.82 -16.19 -1.56
C PHE A 54 -12.61 -15.35 -2.83
N ALA A 55 -11.37 -15.26 -3.33
CA ALA A 55 -11.05 -14.45 -4.50
C ALA A 55 -11.75 -14.97 -5.77
N ALA A 56 -11.73 -16.30 -5.98
CA ALA A 56 -12.41 -16.94 -7.10
C ALA A 56 -13.94 -16.80 -7.01
N GLY A 57 -14.51 -16.98 -5.81
CA GLY A 57 -15.94 -16.76 -5.55
C GLY A 57 -16.36 -15.33 -5.78
N PHE A 58 -15.53 -14.37 -5.35
CA PHE A 58 -15.75 -12.95 -5.58
C PHE A 58 -15.74 -12.62 -7.07
N ALA A 59 -14.69 -12.97 -7.80
CA ALA A 59 -14.56 -12.67 -9.23
C ALA A 59 -15.71 -13.28 -10.05
N SER A 60 -16.10 -14.51 -9.71
CA SER A 60 -17.21 -15.22 -10.34
C SER A 60 -18.55 -14.50 -10.15
N CYS A 61 -18.83 -14.01 -8.93
CA CYS A 61 -20.03 -13.21 -8.65
C CYS A 61 -19.94 -11.81 -9.26
N TRP A 62 -18.79 -11.16 -9.17
CA TRP A 62 -18.55 -9.78 -9.61
C TRP A 62 -18.94 -9.56 -11.07
N ALA A 63 -18.62 -10.51 -11.94
CA ALA A 63 -18.94 -10.47 -13.37
C ALA A 63 -20.45 -10.43 -13.69
N GLN A 64 -21.31 -10.88 -12.77
CA GLN A 64 -22.78 -10.92 -12.96
C GLN A 64 -23.52 -9.87 -12.14
N MET A 65 -22.80 -9.07 -11.35
CA MET A 65 -23.42 -8.04 -10.51
C MET A 65 -23.78 -6.80 -11.32
N THR A 66 -24.88 -6.15 -10.92
CA THR A 66 -25.22 -4.81 -11.43
C THR A 66 -24.22 -3.77 -10.92
N GLU A 67 -24.01 -2.70 -11.70
CA GLU A 67 -23.10 -1.59 -11.35
C GLU A 67 -23.38 -1.02 -9.95
N SER A 68 -24.66 -0.77 -9.62
CA SER A 68 -25.06 -0.32 -8.27
C SER A 68 -24.66 -1.30 -7.16
N SER A 69 -24.73 -2.61 -7.41
CA SER A 69 -24.30 -3.62 -6.43
C SER A 69 -22.79 -3.68 -6.30
N GLN A 70 -22.06 -3.50 -7.39
CA GLN A 70 -20.59 -3.42 -7.42
C GLN A 70 -20.10 -2.20 -6.63
N GLU A 71 -20.70 -1.03 -6.85
CA GLU A 71 -20.39 0.20 -6.11
C GLU A 71 -20.63 0.05 -4.61
N GLN A 72 -21.74 -0.57 -4.22
CA GLN A 72 -22.05 -0.83 -2.81
C GLN A 72 -21.00 -1.76 -2.19
N LEU A 73 -20.61 -2.82 -2.90
CA LEU A 73 -19.60 -3.75 -2.42
C LEU A 73 -18.23 -3.10 -2.27
N VAL A 74 -17.83 -2.27 -3.23
CA VAL A 74 -16.60 -1.47 -3.15
C VAL A 74 -16.65 -0.51 -1.97
N ARG A 75 -17.80 0.14 -1.71
CA ARG A 75 -17.98 1.00 -0.53
C ARG A 75 -17.78 0.20 0.75
N SER A 76 -18.34 -1.01 0.85
CA SER A 76 -18.15 -1.88 2.01
C SER A 76 -16.69 -2.33 2.18
N LEU A 77 -15.98 -2.65 1.09
CA LEU A 77 -14.55 -2.96 1.12
C LEU A 77 -13.73 -1.76 1.60
N LYS A 78 -14.02 -0.55 1.10
CA LYS A 78 -13.37 0.69 1.55
C LYS A 78 -13.62 0.93 3.04
N THR A 79 -14.82 0.68 3.55
CA THR A 79 -15.12 0.74 5.00
C THR A 79 -14.29 -0.28 5.79
N ALA A 80 -14.12 -1.51 5.27
CA ALA A 80 -13.30 -2.52 5.92
C ALA A 80 -11.82 -2.11 5.97
N PHE A 81 -11.29 -1.62 4.86
CA PHE A 81 -9.92 -1.13 4.74
C PHE A 81 -9.60 0.05 5.67
N SER A 82 -10.58 0.92 5.93
CA SER A 82 -10.43 2.06 6.84
C SER A 82 -10.61 1.70 8.33
N SER A 83 -11.01 0.47 8.65
CA SER A 83 -11.21 0.04 10.05
C SER A 83 -9.87 -0.15 10.78
N GLN A 84 -9.75 0.41 11.98
CA GLN A 84 -8.54 0.24 12.81
C GLN A 84 -8.46 -1.16 13.45
N ASN A 85 -9.60 -1.81 13.66
CA ASN A 85 -9.72 -3.09 14.36
C ASN A 85 -9.70 -4.30 13.42
N ILE A 86 -9.45 -4.10 12.13
CA ILE A 86 -9.41 -5.20 11.17
C ILE A 86 -8.23 -6.14 11.47
N PRO A 87 -8.47 -7.45 11.64
CA PRO A 87 -7.40 -8.42 11.84
C PRO A 87 -6.47 -8.51 10.62
N PRO A 88 -5.14 -8.63 10.80
CA PRO A 88 -4.19 -8.73 9.70
C PRO A 88 -4.49 -9.85 8.71
N GLU A 89 -5.06 -10.97 9.18
CA GLU A 89 -5.38 -12.13 8.34
C GLU A 89 -6.50 -11.81 7.33
N ILE A 90 -7.47 -11.02 7.76
CA ILE A 90 -8.60 -10.59 6.91
C ILE A 90 -8.12 -9.52 5.95
N LEU A 91 -7.33 -8.56 6.43
CA LEU A 91 -6.73 -7.54 5.57
C LEU A 91 -5.86 -8.18 4.47
N ALA A 92 -5.04 -9.19 4.81
CA ALA A 92 -4.28 -9.95 3.82
C ALA A 92 -5.18 -10.67 2.80
N THR A 93 -6.33 -11.20 3.23
CA THR A 93 -7.29 -11.85 2.32
C THR A 93 -7.92 -10.85 1.36
N LEU A 94 -8.25 -9.65 1.83
CA LEU A 94 -8.78 -8.57 0.99
C LEU A 94 -7.72 -8.01 0.03
N LEU A 95 -6.45 -7.94 0.45
CA LEU A 95 -5.33 -7.58 -0.42
C LEU A 95 -5.07 -8.66 -1.49
N ASN A 96 -5.21 -9.94 -1.15
CA ASN A 96 -5.16 -11.04 -2.13
C ASN A 96 -6.31 -10.93 -3.13
N LEU A 97 -7.50 -10.52 -2.69
CA LEU A 97 -8.61 -10.25 -3.60
C LEU A 97 -8.29 -9.12 -4.59
N ALA A 98 -7.74 -8.00 -4.12
CA ALA A 98 -7.39 -6.87 -4.99
C ALA A 98 -6.41 -7.30 -6.10
N GLU A 99 -5.32 -7.97 -5.72
CA GLU A 99 -4.35 -8.54 -6.66
C GLU A 99 -4.98 -9.54 -7.64
N PHE A 100 -5.84 -10.43 -7.15
CA PHE A 100 -6.53 -11.40 -8.00
C PHE A 100 -7.39 -10.71 -9.07
N MET A 101 -8.09 -9.63 -8.70
CA MET A 101 -8.92 -8.85 -9.63
C MET A 101 -8.08 -8.04 -10.63
N GLU A 102 -6.88 -7.61 -10.26
CA GLU A 102 -5.92 -6.98 -11.18
C GLU A 102 -5.44 -7.97 -12.23
N HIS A 103 -5.13 -9.21 -11.84
CA HIS A 103 -4.75 -10.28 -12.77
C HIS A 103 -5.89 -10.72 -13.70
N ASP A 104 -7.16 -10.62 -13.27
CA ASP A 104 -8.34 -10.91 -14.11
C ASP A 104 -8.73 -9.75 -15.04
N GLU A 105 -7.87 -8.73 -15.19
CA GLU A 105 -8.11 -7.52 -16.00
C GLU A 105 -9.38 -6.73 -15.59
N LYS A 106 -9.83 -6.89 -14.34
CA LYS A 106 -11.01 -6.22 -13.77
C LYS A 106 -10.67 -5.57 -12.44
N PRO A 107 -9.72 -4.61 -12.42
CA PRO A 107 -9.27 -4.00 -11.18
C PRO A 107 -10.44 -3.36 -10.42
N LEU A 108 -10.48 -3.56 -9.10
CA LEU A 108 -11.48 -2.91 -8.27
C LEU A 108 -11.26 -1.39 -8.26
N PRO A 109 -12.33 -0.56 -8.29
CA PRO A 109 -12.20 0.91 -8.27
C PRO A 109 -11.83 1.42 -6.86
N ILE A 110 -10.63 1.07 -6.41
CA ILE A 110 -10.00 1.38 -5.13
C ILE A 110 -8.67 2.09 -5.43
N ASP A 111 -8.33 3.11 -4.64
CA ASP A 111 -7.10 3.87 -4.83
C ASP A 111 -5.88 2.97 -4.59
N THR A 112 -4.98 2.88 -5.56
CA THR A 112 -3.74 2.09 -5.48
C THR A 112 -2.86 2.55 -4.32
N ARG A 113 -2.90 3.84 -3.97
CA ARG A 113 -2.15 4.39 -2.83
C ARG A 113 -2.65 3.83 -1.50
N LEU A 114 -3.96 3.65 -1.37
CA LEU A 114 -4.57 3.04 -0.19
C LEU A 114 -4.16 1.56 -0.09
N LEU A 115 -4.21 0.81 -1.19
CA LEU A 115 -3.78 -0.59 -1.23
C LEU A 115 -2.29 -0.74 -0.89
N GLY A 116 -1.43 0.12 -1.42
CA GLY A 116 0.00 0.17 -1.10
C GLY A 116 0.27 0.41 0.39
N ALA A 117 -0.40 1.40 0.99
CA ALA A 117 -0.25 1.70 2.42
C ALA A 117 -0.72 0.56 3.32
N LEU A 118 -1.82 -0.12 2.94
CA LEU A 118 -2.35 -1.27 3.67
C LEU A 118 -1.45 -2.51 3.53
N ALA A 119 -0.89 -2.73 2.34
CA ALA A 119 0.08 -3.80 2.10
C ALA A 119 1.35 -3.59 2.94
N GLU A 120 1.84 -2.36 3.03
CA GLU A 120 2.98 -2.00 3.87
C GLU A 120 2.68 -2.24 5.37
N LYS A 121 1.49 -1.82 5.85
CA LYS A 121 1.03 -2.10 7.22
C LYS A 121 0.98 -3.60 7.53
N CYS A 122 0.66 -4.43 6.54
CA CYS A 122 0.63 -5.89 6.67
C CYS A 122 2.00 -6.55 6.50
N ARG A 123 3.07 -5.80 6.25
CA ARG A 123 4.39 -6.30 5.86
C ARG A 123 4.36 -7.16 4.59
N ALA A 124 3.35 -6.97 3.74
CA ALA A 124 3.28 -7.57 2.41
C ALA A 124 4.09 -6.70 1.43
N TYR A 125 5.41 -6.61 1.67
CA TYR A 125 6.28 -5.64 0.99
C TYR A 125 6.33 -5.82 -0.53
N ALA A 126 6.19 -7.04 -1.05
CA ALA A 126 6.12 -7.28 -2.50
C ALA A 126 4.90 -6.60 -3.14
N LYS A 127 3.73 -6.67 -2.48
CA LYS A 127 2.51 -5.99 -2.94
C LYS A 127 2.59 -4.49 -2.76
N ALA A 128 3.16 -4.05 -1.63
CA ALA A 128 3.39 -2.64 -1.38
C ALA A 128 4.30 -2.03 -2.46
N LEU A 129 5.35 -2.76 -2.86
CA LEU A 129 6.26 -2.37 -3.93
C LEU A 129 5.49 -2.18 -5.25
N HIS A 130 4.71 -3.18 -5.67
CA HIS A 130 3.90 -3.10 -6.89
C HIS A 130 3.02 -1.84 -6.94
N TYR A 131 2.22 -1.61 -5.89
CA TYR A 131 1.35 -0.43 -5.85
C TYR A 131 2.13 0.90 -5.84
N LYS A 132 3.30 0.91 -5.19
CA LYS A 132 4.15 2.09 -5.12
C LYS A 132 4.88 2.37 -6.44
N GLU A 133 5.23 1.33 -7.19
CA GLU A 133 5.79 1.44 -8.55
C GLU A 133 4.75 1.99 -9.53
N MET A 134 3.49 1.55 -9.45
CA MET A 134 2.39 2.15 -10.23
C MET A 134 2.22 3.64 -9.91
N GLU A 135 2.30 4.01 -8.63
CA GLU A 135 2.27 5.41 -8.20
C GLU A 135 3.46 6.19 -8.78
N PHE A 136 4.65 5.60 -8.79
CA PHE A 136 5.87 6.19 -9.33
C PHE A 136 5.81 6.40 -10.85
N GLU A 137 5.27 5.46 -11.61
CA GLU A 137 5.07 5.59 -13.05
C GLU A 137 4.09 6.73 -13.37
N ALA A 138 3.01 6.86 -12.58
CA ALA A 138 2.06 7.96 -12.70
C ALA A 138 2.70 9.33 -12.43
N VAL A 139 3.65 9.40 -11.49
CA VAL A 139 4.45 10.61 -11.22
C VAL A 139 5.42 10.90 -12.37
N CYS A 140 6.15 9.90 -12.86
CA CYS A 140 7.11 10.06 -13.96
C CYS A 140 6.43 10.54 -15.24
N SER A 141 5.22 10.05 -15.52
CA SER A 141 4.43 10.46 -16.69
C SER A 141 3.72 11.82 -16.53
N LYS A 142 3.96 12.54 -15.41
CA LYS A 142 3.29 13.82 -15.05
C LYS A 142 1.75 13.75 -15.04
N LYS A 143 1.19 12.54 -14.96
CA LYS A 143 -0.26 12.31 -14.91
C LYS A 143 -0.83 12.60 -13.51
N MET A 144 0.04 12.73 -12.51
CA MET A 144 -0.35 12.87 -11.12
C MET A 144 0.50 13.92 -10.39
N GLY A 145 -0.15 14.79 -9.61
CA GLY A 145 0.48 15.84 -8.80
C GLY A 145 1.05 15.38 -7.47
N ALA A 146 1.47 14.11 -7.35
CA ALA A 146 2.12 13.61 -6.14
C ALA A 146 3.59 14.06 -6.09
N ASN A 147 4.10 14.32 -4.89
CA ASN A 147 5.48 14.76 -4.72
C ASN A 147 6.44 13.59 -5.05
N PRO A 148 7.31 13.70 -6.08
CA PRO A 148 8.22 12.62 -6.46
C PRO A 148 9.12 12.18 -5.31
N VAL A 149 9.52 13.13 -4.44
CA VAL A 149 10.40 12.87 -3.31
C VAL A 149 9.80 11.87 -2.32
N THR A 150 8.50 11.96 -2.04
CA THR A 150 7.84 11.08 -1.06
C THR A 150 7.65 9.67 -1.61
N VAL A 151 7.37 9.55 -2.91
CA VAL A 151 7.22 8.24 -3.58
C VAL A 151 8.56 7.52 -3.63
N VAL A 152 9.62 8.22 -4.03
CA VAL A 152 11.00 7.69 -4.05
C VAL A 152 11.46 7.25 -2.66
N GLU A 153 11.21 8.07 -1.64
CA GLU A 153 11.57 7.72 -0.27
C GLU A 153 10.84 6.45 0.23
N SER A 154 9.57 6.29 -0.14
CA SER A 154 8.79 5.09 0.17
C SER A 154 9.31 3.86 -0.59
N LEU A 155 9.66 4.02 -1.87
CA LEU A 155 10.22 2.95 -2.68
C LEU A 155 11.57 2.45 -2.14
N ILE A 156 12.46 3.37 -1.75
CA ILE A 156 13.73 3.03 -1.10
C ILE A 156 13.47 2.24 0.19
N HIS A 157 12.54 2.71 1.02
CA HIS A 157 12.17 2.00 2.24
C HIS A 157 11.68 0.57 1.96
N ILE A 158 10.73 0.39 1.04
CA ILE A 158 10.16 -0.92 0.71
C ILE A 158 11.22 -1.86 0.13
N ASN A 159 12.07 -1.38 -0.77
CA ASN A 159 13.16 -2.18 -1.35
C ASN A 159 14.16 -2.64 -0.30
N ASN A 160 14.49 -1.78 0.68
CA ASN A 160 15.34 -2.18 1.80
C ASN A 160 14.68 -3.26 2.67
N GLN A 161 13.36 -3.19 2.92
CA GLN A 161 12.63 -4.25 3.63
C GLN A 161 12.59 -5.58 2.84
N LEU A 162 12.69 -5.52 1.52
CA LEU A 162 12.83 -6.69 0.64
C LEU A 162 14.29 -7.15 0.45
N HIS A 163 15.25 -6.49 1.11
CA HIS A 163 16.69 -6.71 0.93
C HIS A 163 17.22 -6.48 -0.49
N GLN A 164 16.50 -5.69 -1.29
CA GLN A 164 16.85 -5.33 -2.67
C GLN A 164 17.59 -3.98 -2.73
N HIS A 165 18.79 -3.95 -2.14
CA HIS A 165 19.59 -2.72 -2.03
C HIS A 165 19.99 -2.13 -3.39
N GLU A 166 20.33 -2.98 -4.36
CA GLU A 166 20.70 -2.55 -5.71
C GLU A 166 19.53 -1.86 -6.43
N ALA A 167 18.31 -2.37 -6.28
CA ALA A 167 17.11 -1.75 -6.84
C ALA A 167 16.85 -0.39 -6.20
N ALA A 168 17.01 -0.28 -4.87
CA ALA A 168 16.87 1.00 -4.16
C ALA A 168 17.90 2.05 -4.64
N ILE A 169 19.13 1.63 -4.95
CA ILE A 169 20.15 2.49 -5.56
C ILE A 169 19.74 2.91 -6.97
N GLY A 170 19.26 1.98 -7.79
CA GLY A 170 18.79 2.26 -9.14
C GLY A 170 17.67 3.31 -9.17
N ILE A 171 16.70 3.18 -8.25
CA ILE A 171 15.60 4.14 -8.10
C ILE A 171 16.13 5.53 -7.71
N LEU A 172 17.09 5.61 -6.78
CA LEU A 172 17.72 6.86 -6.40
C LEU A 172 18.44 7.52 -7.59
N THR A 173 19.29 6.77 -8.29
CA THR A 173 20.06 7.26 -9.44
C THR A 173 19.13 7.73 -10.57
N TYR A 174 18.09 6.96 -10.89
CA TYR A 174 17.10 7.33 -11.89
C TYR A 174 16.38 8.63 -11.51
N SER A 175 15.98 8.77 -10.23
CA SER A 175 15.26 9.94 -9.74
C SER A 175 16.12 11.22 -9.77
N GLN A 176 17.43 11.10 -9.53
CA GLN A 176 18.36 12.22 -9.68
C GLN A 176 18.47 12.70 -11.13
N GLN A 177 18.52 11.77 -12.08
CA GLN A 177 18.72 12.07 -13.49
C GLN A 177 17.45 12.61 -14.17
N HIS A 178 16.29 12.08 -13.81
CA HIS A 178 15.04 12.31 -14.54
C HIS A 178 13.99 13.15 -13.81
N LEU A 179 14.05 13.23 -12.48
CA LEU A 179 13.02 13.90 -11.67
C LEU A 179 13.53 15.13 -10.91
N GLU A 180 14.79 15.53 -11.13
CA GLU A 180 15.47 16.67 -10.45
C GLU A 180 15.29 16.63 -8.92
N VAL A 181 15.20 15.43 -8.36
CA VAL A 181 14.91 15.24 -6.93
C VAL A 181 16.14 15.65 -6.13
N GLN A 182 15.97 16.67 -5.28
CA GLN A 182 17.01 17.08 -4.33
C GLN A 182 17.30 15.94 -3.35
N LEU A 183 18.58 15.61 -3.25
CA LEU A 183 19.01 14.45 -2.51
C LEU A 183 19.03 14.74 -1.01
N LYS A 184 18.35 13.90 -0.23
CA LYS A 184 18.41 13.94 1.23
C LYS A 184 19.57 13.07 1.71
N GLU A 185 20.37 13.57 2.64
CA GLU A 185 21.53 12.84 3.19
C GLU A 185 21.11 11.54 3.88
N SER A 186 19.92 11.55 4.50
CA SER A 186 19.30 10.39 5.15
C SER A 186 18.99 9.22 4.20
N TRP A 187 18.99 9.43 2.89
CA TRP A 187 18.79 8.34 1.92
C TRP A 187 20.04 7.48 1.79
N TYR A 188 21.23 8.06 1.85
CA TYR A 188 22.47 7.29 1.85
C TYR A 188 22.62 6.45 3.13
N GLU A 189 22.14 6.97 4.26
CA GLU A 189 22.07 6.21 5.51
C GLU A 189 21.12 5.01 5.37
N LYS A 190 19.91 5.23 4.84
CA LYS A 190 18.93 4.17 4.58
C LYS A 190 19.48 3.11 3.61
N LEU A 191 20.39 3.47 2.71
CA LEU A 191 21.02 2.57 1.74
C LEU A 191 22.32 1.94 2.25
N HIS A 192 22.71 2.14 3.51
CA HIS A 192 23.96 1.68 4.10
C HIS A 192 25.24 2.18 3.36
N ARG A 193 25.14 3.32 2.65
CA ARG A 193 26.26 3.95 1.94
C ARG A 193 26.92 5.01 2.82
N TRP A 194 27.58 4.55 3.87
CA TRP A 194 28.14 5.41 4.92
C TRP A 194 29.13 6.46 4.38
N ASP A 195 29.95 6.12 3.39
CA ASP A 195 30.89 7.07 2.78
C ASP A 195 30.20 8.20 2.02
N GLU A 196 29.05 7.93 1.40
CA GLU A 196 28.27 8.94 0.69
C GLU A 196 27.40 9.75 1.63
N ALA A 197 26.84 9.11 2.64
CA ALA A 197 26.17 9.81 3.74
C ALA A 197 27.13 10.79 4.40
N LEU A 198 28.33 10.35 4.78
CA LEU A 198 29.34 11.17 5.41
C LEU A 198 29.71 12.38 4.54
N ARG A 199 30.01 12.16 3.25
CA ARG A 199 30.30 13.25 2.30
C ARG A 199 29.15 14.25 2.19
N ALA A 200 27.92 13.77 2.10
CA ALA A 200 26.74 14.63 2.00
C ALA A 200 26.52 15.46 3.29
N TYR A 201 26.65 14.84 4.47
CA TYR A 201 26.55 15.54 5.76
C TYR A 201 27.69 16.55 5.97
N THR A 202 28.93 16.20 5.59
CA THR A 202 30.05 17.14 5.66
C THR A 202 29.83 18.35 4.75
N MET A 203 29.30 18.14 3.54
CA MET A 203 28.97 19.24 2.62
C MET A 203 27.88 20.14 3.21
N LYS A 204 26.83 19.55 3.78
CA LYS A 204 25.74 20.29 4.45
C LYS A 204 26.24 21.09 5.66
N SER A 205 27.07 20.48 6.51
CA SER A 205 27.64 21.17 7.68
C SER A 205 28.53 22.32 7.25
N SER A 206 29.31 22.16 6.19
CA SER A 206 30.17 23.21 5.62
C SER A 206 29.35 24.39 5.09
N GLN A 207 28.23 24.12 4.42
CA GLN A 207 27.30 25.16 3.93
C GLN A 207 26.56 25.87 5.07
N ALA A 208 26.22 25.17 6.15
CA ALA A 208 25.64 25.78 7.35
C ALA A 208 26.66 26.61 8.16
N SER A 209 27.97 26.42 7.92
CA SER A 209 29.06 27.05 8.67
C SER A 209 29.65 28.31 8.02
N GLY A 210 28.99 28.92 7.02
CA GLY A 210 29.48 30.16 6.40
C GLY A 210 28.39 31.14 5.97
N PRO A 211 28.60 32.46 6.10
CA PRO A 211 29.16 33.21 7.22
C PRO A 211 28.05 33.72 8.16
N LEU A 212 28.26 33.58 9.47
CA LEU A 212 27.57 34.40 10.48
C LEU A 212 27.85 35.88 10.16
N GLN A 213 26.88 36.58 9.56
CA GLN A 213 26.77 38.03 9.71
C GLN A 213 26.35 38.34 11.15
N HIS A 214 27.31 38.30 12.06
CA HIS A 214 27.29 39.03 13.33
C HIS A 214 28.66 39.69 13.53
N SER A 215 29.01 40.54 12.56
CA SER A 215 29.89 41.68 12.79
C SER A 215 29.00 42.91 12.77
N GLN A 216 28.38 43.23 13.91
CA GLN A 216 27.99 44.59 14.23
C GLN A 216 28.23 44.82 15.73
N ASN A 217 29.30 45.58 15.99
CA ASN A 217 29.44 46.56 17.04
C ASN A 217 29.40 46.07 18.50
N LEU A 218 30.55 45.63 18.97
CA LEU A 218 31.01 45.95 20.33
C LEU A 218 32.19 46.92 20.20
N ASP A 219 31.89 48.15 19.78
CA ASP A 219 32.78 49.27 20.02
C ASP A 219 32.82 49.49 21.54
N ALA A 220 34.00 49.27 22.10
CA ALA A 220 34.33 49.62 23.46
C ALA A 220 34.39 51.15 23.58
N THR A 221 33.36 51.75 24.17
CA THR A 221 33.48 53.08 24.79
C THR A 221 33.98 52.91 26.23
N LEU A 222 35.30 52.96 26.39
CA LEU A 222 35.94 53.43 27.61
C LEU A 222 36.20 54.93 27.46
N GLY A 223 35.50 55.73 28.27
CA GLY A 223 35.63 57.18 28.34
C GLY A 223 34.62 57.73 29.35
#